data_AF-A0A369T2B9-F1
#
_entry.id   AF-A0A369T2B9-F1
#
_cell.length_a   1.000
_cell.length_b   1.000
_cell.length_c   1.000
_cell.angle_alpha   90.00
_cell.angle_beta   90.00
_cell.angle_gamma   90.00
#
_symmetry.space_group_name_H-M   'P 1'
#
loop_
_entity.id
_entity.type
_entity.pdbx_description
1 polymer ?
#
loop_
_entity_poly.entity_id
_entity_poly.type
_entity_poly.pdbx_seq_one_letter_code
_entity_poly.pdbx_strand_id
1 'polypeptide(L)' 'MKNISLRDEVYEELSRLKREGESFSDVILRLIRGNRERSLEILRRYAGKLKDSDIEEIIMEERRGFWVREFDL' A
#
# COMPACT_ATOMS: atom_id res chain seq x y z
N MET A 1 -1.87 -21.19 18.31
CA MET A 1 -0.65 -21.06 17.50
C MET A 1 -0.83 -21.89 16.23
N LYS A 2 -0.57 -21.32 15.05
CA LYS A 2 -0.59 -22.03 13.77
C LYS A 2 0.77 -21.79 13.10
N ASN A 3 1.30 -22.81 12.43
CA ASN A 3 2.56 -22.69 11.69
C ASN A 3 2.26 -22.41 10.23
N ILE A 4 3.07 -21.57 9.61
CA ILE A 4 3.07 -21.32 8.17
C ILE A 4 4.47 -21.59 7.65
N SER A 5 4.58 -22.25 6.50
CA SER A 5 5.86 -22.38 5.81
C SER A 5 6.12 -21.12 5.00
N LEU A 6 7.33 -20.59 5.10
CA LEU A 6 7.79 -19.43 4.34
C LEU A 6 8.92 -19.87 3.41
N ARG A 7 9.11 -19.15 2.30
CA ARG A 7 10.35 -19.27 1.52
C ARG A 7 11.50 -18.69 2.34
N ASP A 8 12.69 -19.24 2.18
CA ASP A 8 13.87 -18.83 2.94
C ASP A 8 14.15 -17.33 2.77
N GLU A 9 14.07 -16.82 1.53
CA GLU A 9 14.21 -15.39 1.21
C GLU A 9 13.23 -14.51 2.01
N VAL A 10 11.99 -14.97 2.23
CA VAL A 10 10.97 -14.22 2.96
C VAL A 10 11.28 -14.24 4.46
N TYR A 11 11.74 -15.37 4.97
CA TYR A 11 12.15 -15.49 6.36
C TYR A 11 13.33 -14.57 6.69
N GLU A 12 14.35 -14.53 5.82
CA GLU A 12 15.51 -13.64 5.99
C GLU A 12 15.10 -12.16 6.04
N GLU A 13 14.24 -11.73 5.13
CA GLU A 13 13.73 -10.35 5.10
C GLU A 13 12.92 -10.01 6.37
N LEU A 14 12.05 -10.92 6.82
CA LEU A 14 11.32 -10.73 8.08
C LEU A 14 12.26 -10.68 9.30
N SER A 15 13.32 -11.47 9.29
CA SER A 15 14.33 -11.50 10.35
C SER A 15 15.08 -10.16 10.45
N ARG A 16 15.44 -9.57 9.30
CA ARG A 16 16.08 -8.24 9.23
C ARG A 16 15.16 -7.12 9.74
N LEU A 17 13.86 -7.27 9.55
CA LEU A 17 12.85 -6.28 9.97
C LEU A 17 12.41 -6.41 11.43
N LYS A 18 12.74 -7.52 12.08
CA LYS A 18 12.36 -7.84 13.45
C LYS A 18 13.14 -6.97 14.44
N ARG A 19 12.43 -6.34 15.36
CA ARG A 19 13.04 -5.55 16.44
C ARG A 19 13.38 -6.43 17.63
N GLU A 20 14.25 -5.94 18.51
CA GLU A 20 14.59 -6.64 19.76
C GLU A 20 13.32 -6.88 20.60
N GLY A 21 13.13 -8.13 21.06
CA GLY A 21 11.95 -8.55 21.80
C GLY A 21 10.65 -8.73 20.99
N GLU A 22 10.63 -8.43 19.69
CA GLU A 22 9.44 -8.53 18.84
C GLU A 22 9.24 -9.97 18.31
N SER A 23 8.03 -10.53 18.33
CA SER A 23 7.75 -11.83 17.70
C SER A 23 7.57 -11.70 16.17
N PHE A 24 7.73 -12.79 15.42
CA PHE A 24 7.46 -12.75 13.97
C PHE A 24 6.00 -12.40 13.65
N SER A 25 5.06 -12.82 14.50
CA SER A 25 3.65 -12.42 14.37
C SER A 25 3.45 -10.92 14.55
N ASP A 26 4.20 -10.29 15.47
CA ASP A 26 4.15 -8.84 15.69
C ASP A 26 4.72 -8.08 14.48
N VAL A 27 5.83 -8.56 13.90
CA VAL A 27 6.42 -7.99 12.67
C VAL A 27 5.39 -7.98 11.54
N ILE A 28 4.76 -9.13 11.27
CA ILE A 28 3.75 -9.27 10.20
C ILE A 28 2.59 -8.30 10.46
N LEU A 29 2.09 -8.25 11.69
CA LEU A 29 0.97 -7.39 12.05
C LEU A 29 1.31 -5.91 11.90
N ARG A 30 2.52 -5.50 12.32
CA ARG A 30 3.04 -4.14 12.16
C ARG A 30 3.18 -3.75 10.69
N LEU A 31 3.67 -4.65 9.84
CA LEU A 31 3.81 -4.38 8.40
C LEU A 31 2.43 -4.20 7.73
N ILE A 32 1.46 -5.06 8.06
CA ILE A 32 0.10 -4.97 7.53
C ILE A 32 -0.58 -3.66 7.97
N ARG A 33 -0.49 -3.34 9.27
CA ARG A 33 -1.11 -2.12 9.83
C ARG A 33 -0.43 -0.85 9.35
N GLY A 34 0.90 -0.81 9.39
CA GLY A 34 1.69 0.35 8.98
C GLY A 34 1.58 0.68 7.49
N ASN A 35 1.25 -0.29 6.64
CA ASN A 35 0.93 -0.02 5.23
C ASN A 35 -0.47 0.62 5.09
N ARG A 36 -1.47 0.11 5.83
CA ARG A 36 -2.83 0.65 5.84
C ARG A 36 -2.87 2.07 6.38
N GLU A 37 -2.18 2.34 7.49
CA GLU A 37 -2.14 3.67 8.11
C GLU A 37 -1.46 4.70 7.22
N ARG A 38 -0.31 4.37 6.61
CA ARG A 38 0.35 5.26 5.65
C ARG A 38 -0.51 5.53 4.42
N SER A 39 -1.13 4.50 3.86
CA SER A 39 -2.02 4.66 2.72
C SER A 39 -3.21 5.56 3.05
N LEU A 40 -3.83 5.37 4.23
CA LEU A 40 -4.93 6.22 4.69
C LEU A 40 -4.48 7.65 5.01
N GLU A 41 -3.28 7.83 5.56
CA GLU A 41 -2.71 9.15 5.84
C GLU A 41 -2.49 9.93 4.53
N ILE A 42 -1.89 9.29 3.52
CA ILE A 42 -1.68 9.89 2.20
C ILE A 42 -3.03 10.26 1.59
N LEU A 43 -3.99 9.34 1.56
CA LEU A 43 -5.33 9.61 1.04
C LEU A 43 -6.00 10.77 1.76
N ARG A 44 -5.95 10.83 3.10
CA ARG A 44 -6.50 11.96 3.87
C ARG A 44 -5.77 13.28 3.60
N ARG A 45 -4.44 13.25 3.48
CA ARG A 45 -3.61 14.44 3.27
C ARG A 45 -3.90 15.12 1.93
N TYR A 46 -4.28 14.35 0.91
CA TYR A 46 -4.49 14.84 -0.45
C TYR A 46 -5.95 14.80 -0.92
N ALA A 47 -6.85 14.14 -0.17
CA ALA A 47 -8.28 14.10 -0.49
C ALA A 47 -8.86 15.51 -0.62
N GLY A 48 -9.46 15.79 -1.77
CA GLY A 48 -10.14 17.05 -2.05
C GLY A 48 -9.23 18.26 -2.26
N LYS A 49 -7.90 18.13 -2.17
CA LYS A 49 -6.98 19.27 -2.36
C LYS A 49 -6.94 19.82 -3.78
N LEU A 50 -7.31 19.01 -4.76
CA LEU A 50 -7.38 19.41 -6.16
C LEU A 50 -8.82 19.70 -6.58
N LYS A 51 -9.79 19.56 -5.67
CA LYS A 51 -11.20 19.72 -5.99
C LYS A 51 -11.45 21.13 -6.53
N ASP A 52 -12.16 21.21 -7.65
CA ASP A 52 -12.52 22.44 -8.35
C ASP A 52 -11.29 23.23 -8.88
N SER A 53 -10.15 22.57 -9.09
CA SER A 53 -8.96 23.16 -9.72
C SER A 53 -8.80 22.70 -11.16
N ASP A 54 -8.17 23.53 -11.99
CA ASP A 54 -7.81 23.19 -13.38
C ASP A 54 -6.96 21.90 -13.47
N ILE A 55 -6.20 21.60 -12.41
CA ILE A 55 -5.37 20.39 -12.30
C ILE A 55 -6.25 19.13 -12.15
N GLU A 56 -7.38 19.22 -11.44
CA GLU A 56 -8.31 18.09 -11.33
C GLU A 56 -8.92 17.74 -12.69
N GLU A 57 -9.30 18.74 -13.48
CA GLU A 57 -9.85 18.54 -14.82
C GLU A 57 -8.84 17.81 -15.73
N ILE A 58 -7.58 18.27 -15.75
CA ILE A 58 -6.49 17.64 -16.50
C ILE A 58 -6.27 16.19 -16.07
N ILE A 59 -6.24 15.92 -14.75
CA ILE A 59 -6.08 14.55 -14.24
C ILE A 59 -7.27 13.66 -14.62
N MET A 60 -8.49 14.19 -14.61
CA MET A 60 -9.68 13.45 -15.01
C MET A 60 -9.69 13.15 -16.51
N GLU A 61 -9.24 14.08 -17.36
CA GLU A 61 -9.06 13.86 -18.80
C GLU A 61 -8.06 12.74 -19.10
N GLU A 62 -6.87 12.81 -18.50
CA GLU A 62 -5.83 11.78 -18.67
C GLU A 62 -6.29 10.41 -18.16
N ARG A 63 -7.01 10.38 -17.02
CA ARG A 63 -7.57 9.13 -16.49
C ARG A 63 -8.59 8.52 -17.45
N ARG A 64 -9.48 9.32 -18.06
CA ARG A 64 -10.42 8.83 -19.07
C ARG A 64 -9.69 8.18 -20.25
N GLY A 65 -8.55 8.74 -20.67
CA GLY A 65 -7.70 8.16 -21.72
C GLY A 65 -6.99 6.85 -21.34
N PHE A 66 -6.71 6.63 -20.05
CA PHE A 66 -6.09 5.40 -19.53
C PHE A 66 -7.07 4.20 -19.48
N TRP A 67 -8.35 4.43 -19.16
CA TRP A 67 -9.35 3.34 -19.03
C TRP A 67 -9.83 2.75 -20.37
N VAL A 68 -9.43 3.31 -21.51
CA VAL A 68 -9.82 2.80 -22.85
C VAL A 68 -8.81 1.79 -23.42
N ARG A 69 -7.65 1.55 -22.78
CA ARG A 69 -6.59 0.69 -23.34
C ARG A 69 -6.50 -0.73 -22.77
N GLU A 70 -7.50 -1.19 -22.00
CA GLU A 70 -7.43 -2.54 -21.41
C GLU A 70 -8.78 -3.26 -21.25
N PHE A 71 -9.79 -2.90 -22.04
CA PHE A 71 -11.02 -3.69 -22.21
C PHE A 71 -11.45 -3.72 -23.68
N ASP A 72 -10.55 -4.17 -24.55
CA ASP A 72 -10.89 -4.79 -25.83
C ASP A 72 -10.26 -6.20 -25.84
N LEU A 73 -10.86 -7.12 -25.08
CA LEU A 73 -10.68 -8.57 -25.17
C LEU A 73 -12.04 -9.26 -25.10
#